data_AF-A0AAU1D0Z7-F1
#
_entry.id   AF-A0AAU1D0Z7-F1
#
_cell.length_a   1.000
_cell.length_b   1.000
_cell.length_c   1.000
_cell.angle_alpha   90.00
_cell.angle_beta   90.00
_cell.angle_gamma   90.00
#
_symmetry.space_group_name_H-M   'P 1'
#
loop_
_entity.id
_entity.type
_entity.pdbx_description
1 polymer ?
#
loop_
_entity_poly.entity_id
_entity_poly.type
_entity_poly.pdbx_seq_one_letter_code
_entity_poly.pdbx_strand_id
1 'polypeptide(L)'
;MLHEIEDLELERSRTSQRAEFSSAPPLLAYFDLTVEGSSAAYAKRLRGTLNAVLALAMSEDFAGEDISVDTVPEWFVGVCRGGEGPNEGFARDGSRRYSEQTGGGPWELQNWLYRFDPDLEVRGWSWWDLTAMPDGRLRMWADTWGEPFFSWEDLRWLLYTCGAQVVDGPVLAKPEVWAQEPSV
;
A
#
# COMPACT_ATOMS: atom_id res chain seq x y z
N MET A 1 -5.43 15.67 10.46
CA MET A 1 -5.56 14.29 10.94
C MET A 1 -4.21 13.81 11.43
N LEU A 2 -3.97 13.98 12.74
CA LEU A 2 -2.71 13.66 13.37
C LEU A 2 -2.51 12.15 13.27
N HIS A 3 -1.54 11.69 12.49
CA HIS A 3 -1.00 10.36 12.66
C HIS A 3 -0.16 10.39 13.93
N GLU A 4 -0.77 10.08 15.07
CA GLU A 4 0.05 9.84 16.25
C GLU A 4 0.92 8.60 15.97
N ILE A 5 2.12 8.55 16.56
CA ILE A 5 3.04 7.43 16.35
C ILE A 5 2.35 6.09 16.66
N GLU A 6 1.41 6.07 17.60
CA GLU A 6 0.58 4.91 17.94
C GLU A 6 -0.26 4.39 16.76
N ASP A 7 -0.77 5.28 15.89
CA ASP A 7 -1.54 4.88 14.70
C ASP A 7 -0.66 4.19 13.67
N LEU A 8 0.58 4.68 13.49
CA LEU A 8 1.58 4.06 12.62
C LEU A 8 2.02 2.70 13.16
N GLU A 9 2.15 2.55 14.49
CA GLU A 9 2.43 1.27 15.13
C GLU A 9 1.32 0.26 14.88
N LEU A 10 0.06 0.67 15.02
CA LEU A 10 -1.10 -0.17 14.74
C LEU A 10 -1.19 -0.54 13.26
N GLU A 11 -0.98 0.40 12.35
CA GLU A 11 -0.93 0.14 10.91
C GLU A 11 0.20 -0.83 10.55
N ARG A 12 1.41 -0.60 11.10
CA ARG A 12 2.55 -1.47 10.87
C ARG A 12 2.30 -2.87 11.41
N SER A 13 1.68 -2.99 12.59
CA SER A 13 1.31 -4.30 13.14
C SER A 13 0.42 -5.09 12.17
N ARG A 14 -0.55 -4.41 11.54
CA ARG A 14 -1.47 -4.99 10.54
C ARG A 14 -0.78 -5.54 9.29
N THR A 15 0.46 -5.13 9.01
CA THR A 15 1.23 -5.73 7.91
C THR A 15 1.70 -7.17 8.20
N SER A 16 1.67 -7.59 9.46
CA SER A 16 2.16 -8.91 9.90
C SER A 16 1.09 -9.76 10.56
N GLN A 17 0.04 -9.15 11.09
CA GLN A 17 -1.02 -9.81 11.85
C GLN A 17 -2.37 -9.19 11.50
N ARG A 18 -3.39 -10.04 11.30
CA ARG A 18 -4.73 -9.57 10.99
C ARG A 18 -5.31 -8.80 12.18
N ALA A 19 -5.91 -7.65 11.92
CA ALA A 19 -6.64 -6.89 12.94
C ALA A 19 -7.83 -7.68 13.50
N GLU A 20 -8.20 -7.40 14.75
CA GLU A 20 -9.45 -7.92 15.32
C GLU A 20 -10.66 -7.20 14.72
N PHE A 21 -11.78 -7.91 14.55
CA PHE A 21 -13.00 -7.31 14.03
C PHE A 21 -13.53 -6.15 14.89
N SER A 22 -13.37 -6.24 16.21
CA SER A 22 -13.72 -5.20 17.19
C SER A 22 -12.96 -3.88 16.99
N SER A 23 -11.79 -3.93 16.34
CA SER A 23 -10.97 -2.74 16.06
C SER A 23 -11.30 -2.08 14.72
N ALA A 24 -12.17 -2.68 13.90
CA ALA A 24 -12.46 -2.18 12.56
C ALA A 24 -13.22 -0.85 12.59
N PRO A 25 -12.85 0.11 11.71
CA PRO A 25 -13.61 1.33 11.55
C PRO A 25 -15.02 1.03 10.99
N PRO A 26 -15.99 1.95 11.15
CA PRO A 26 -17.35 1.74 10.65
C PRO A 26 -17.45 1.49 9.14
N LEU A 27 -16.47 2.00 8.37
CA LEU A 27 -16.33 1.80 6.93
C LEU A 27 -14.87 1.53 6.59
N LEU A 28 -14.66 0.60 5.68
CA LEU A 28 -13.39 0.36 5.01
C LEU A 28 -13.53 0.64 3.52
N ALA A 29 -12.45 1.07 2.88
CA ALA A 29 -12.33 1.02 1.43
C ALA A 29 -11.62 -0.25 1.02
N TYR A 30 -11.97 -0.77 -0.15
CA TYR A 30 -11.21 -1.85 -0.76
C TYR A 30 -10.91 -1.64 -2.23
N PHE A 31 -9.85 -2.31 -2.68
CA PHE A 31 -9.45 -2.44 -4.06
C PHE A 31 -9.44 -3.92 -4.44
N ASP A 32 -10.17 -4.27 -5.49
CA ASP A 32 -10.11 -5.61 -6.09
C ASP A 32 -8.85 -5.69 -6.95
N LEU A 33 -8.06 -6.75 -6.74
CA LEU A 33 -6.76 -6.95 -7.38
C LEU A 33 -6.78 -8.26 -8.16
N THR A 34 -6.35 -8.20 -9.41
CA THR A 34 -5.96 -9.39 -10.16
C THR A 34 -4.45 -9.53 -10.11
N VAL A 35 -3.94 -10.66 -9.61
CA VAL A 35 -2.50 -10.94 -9.51
C VAL A 35 -2.16 -12.19 -10.30
N GLU A 36 -0.98 -12.19 -10.92
CA GLU A 36 -0.47 -13.36 -11.62
C GLU A 36 0.45 -14.17 -10.70
N GLY A 37 0.33 -15.50 -10.73
CA GLY A 37 1.14 -16.40 -9.93
C GLY A 37 0.68 -16.49 -8.47
N SER A 38 1.62 -16.44 -7.53
CA SER A 38 1.35 -16.71 -6.11
C SER A 38 0.83 -15.48 -5.37
N SER A 39 -0.39 -15.55 -4.85
CA SER A 39 -0.97 -14.56 -3.93
C SER A 39 -0.10 -14.33 -2.70
N ALA A 40 0.52 -15.38 -2.15
CA ALA A 40 1.42 -15.27 -1.01
C ALA A 40 2.71 -14.49 -1.36
N ALA A 41 3.26 -14.69 -2.56
CA ALA A 41 4.40 -13.93 -3.02
C ALA A 41 4.05 -12.44 -3.23
N TYR A 42 2.86 -12.15 -3.78
CA TYR A 42 2.34 -10.79 -3.87
C TYR A 42 2.17 -10.14 -2.49
N ALA A 43 1.50 -10.84 -1.57
CA ALA A 43 1.28 -10.38 -0.20
C ALA A 43 2.59 -10.08 0.54
N LYS A 44 3.61 -10.95 0.38
CA LYS A 44 4.93 -10.75 0.97
C LYS A 44 5.60 -9.47 0.47
N ARG A 45 5.49 -9.16 -0.83
CA ARG A 45 6.05 -7.92 -1.39
C ARG A 45 5.32 -6.69 -0.86
N LEU A 46 3.99 -6.71 -0.93
CA LEU A 46 3.16 -5.58 -0.50
C LEU A 46 3.37 -5.26 0.98
N ARG A 47 3.22 -6.26 1.87
CA ARG A 47 3.45 -6.11 3.31
C ARG A 47 4.90 -5.78 3.64
N GLY A 48 5.85 -6.35 2.91
CA GLY A 48 7.28 -6.07 3.09
C GLY A 48 7.62 -4.61 2.83
N THR A 49 7.12 -4.04 1.73
CA THR A 49 7.30 -2.62 1.42
C THR A 49 6.58 -1.74 2.43
N LEU A 50 5.30 -2.01 2.74
CA LEU A 50 4.53 -1.24 3.73
C LEU A 50 5.20 -1.25 5.12
N ASN A 51 5.64 -2.42 5.59
CA ASN A 51 6.31 -2.53 6.88
C ASN A 51 7.63 -1.73 6.93
N ALA A 52 8.41 -1.74 5.83
CA ALA A 52 9.65 -0.98 5.77
C ALA A 52 9.39 0.53 5.83
N VAL A 53 8.41 1.02 5.06
CA VAL A 53 8.15 2.47 4.95
C VAL A 53 7.44 3.01 6.19
N LEU A 54 6.57 2.21 6.82
CA LEU A 54 5.98 2.55 8.12
C LEU A 54 7.04 2.56 9.23
N ALA A 55 8.06 1.69 9.16
CA ALA A 55 9.18 1.77 10.09
C ALA A 55 9.97 3.07 9.92
N LEU A 56 10.21 3.51 8.69
CA LEU A 56 10.84 4.80 8.40
C LEU A 56 10.00 5.98 8.91
N ALA A 57 8.68 5.95 8.66
CA ALA A 57 7.75 6.97 9.14
C ALA A 57 7.79 7.17 10.67
N MET A 58 8.15 6.13 11.42
CA MET A 58 8.29 6.18 12.87
C MET A 58 9.68 6.62 13.35
N SER A 59 10.72 6.47 12.53
CA SER A 59 12.11 6.62 12.97
C SER A 59 12.85 7.80 12.36
N GLU A 60 12.47 8.22 11.15
CA GLU A 60 13.14 9.28 10.40
C GLU A 60 12.51 10.64 10.66
N ASP A 61 13.32 11.70 10.57
CA ASP A 61 12.86 13.09 10.59
C ASP A 61 12.61 13.55 9.15
N PHE A 62 11.34 13.85 8.85
CA PHE A 62 10.92 14.29 7.52
C PHE A 62 11.21 15.78 7.25
N ALA A 63 11.70 16.54 8.24
CA ALA A 63 12.12 17.93 8.03
C ALA A 63 13.45 18.09 7.28
N GLY A 64 14.17 16.99 7.01
CA GLY A 64 15.43 16.96 6.26
C GLY A 64 15.28 17.04 4.73
N GLU A 65 16.39 16.95 3.99
CA GLU A 65 16.38 16.98 2.52
C GLU A 65 15.96 15.65 1.88
N ASP A 66 16.46 14.50 2.36
CA ASP A 66 16.18 13.18 1.80
C ASP A 66 15.98 12.13 2.91
N ILE A 67 14.96 11.29 2.76
CA ILE A 67 14.73 10.13 3.65
C ILE A 67 15.65 8.98 3.25
N SER A 68 16.26 8.31 4.23
CA SER A 68 17.05 7.10 3.98
C SER A 68 16.19 5.98 3.40
N VAL A 69 16.73 5.25 2.43
CA VAL A 69 16.02 4.18 1.71
C VAL A 69 16.61 2.79 1.95
N ASP A 70 17.54 2.68 2.91
CA ASP A 70 18.32 1.45 3.16
C ASP A 70 17.45 0.25 3.58
N THR A 71 16.28 0.51 4.17
CA THR A 71 15.34 -0.53 4.61
C THR A 71 14.26 -0.83 3.57
N VAL A 72 14.12 0.01 2.54
CA VAL A 72 13.13 -0.15 1.46
C VAL A 72 13.64 -1.23 0.50
N PRO A 73 12.78 -2.15 0.04
CA PRO A 73 13.22 -3.17 -0.90
C PRO A 73 13.88 -2.58 -2.16
N GLU A 74 15.08 -3.06 -2.51
CA GLU A 74 15.87 -2.54 -3.64
C GLU A 74 15.08 -2.50 -4.96
N TRP A 75 14.22 -3.51 -5.20
CA TRP A 75 13.37 -3.55 -6.39
C TRP A 75 12.36 -2.39 -6.45
N PHE A 76 11.88 -1.94 -5.29
CA PHE A 76 10.93 -0.83 -5.20
C PHE A 76 11.65 0.52 -5.37
N VAL A 77 12.83 0.65 -4.77
CA VAL A 77 13.72 1.80 -5.00
C VAL A 77 14.04 1.93 -6.50
N GLY A 78 14.41 0.82 -7.14
CA GLY A 78 14.77 0.79 -8.55
C GLY A 78 13.60 1.18 -9.48
N VAL A 79 12.38 0.72 -9.20
CA VAL A 79 11.22 1.08 -10.03
C VAL A 79 10.81 2.55 -9.87
N CYS A 80 10.91 3.12 -8.67
CA CYS A 80 10.65 4.55 -8.45
C CYS A 80 11.73 5.46 -9.08
N ARG A 81 12.97 4.97 -9.23
CA ARG A 81 14.06 5.65 -9.96
C ARG A 81 14.01 5.43 -11.48
N GLY A 82 12.83 5.18 -12.05
CA GLY A 82 12.67 5.00 -13.50
C GLY A 82 13.29 3.71 -14.05
N GLY A 83 13.47 2.69 -13.21
CA GLY A 83 14.06 1.41 -13.59
C GLY A 83 15.58 1.35 -13.47
N GLU A 84 16.22 2.37 -12.89
CA GLU A 84 17.64 2.36 -12.56
C GLU A 84 17.93 1.42 -11.39
N GLY A 85 18.76 0.38 -11.60
CA GLY A 85 19.13 -0.62 -10.58
C GLY A 85 18.44 -1.98 -10.77
N PRO A 86 18.51 -2.87 -9.78
CA PRO A 86 17.86 -4.18 -9.84
C PRO A 86 16.33 -3.98 -9.89
N ASN A 87 15.73 -4.19 -11.06
CA ASN A 87 14.27 -4.27 -11.17
C ASN A 87 13.84 -5.72 -11.40
N GLU A 88 12.91 -6.17 -10.58
CA GLU A 88 12.24 -7.44 -10.80
C GLU A 88 11.22 -7.26 -11.93
N GLY A 89 11.04 -8.32 -12.75
CA GLY A 89 10.15 -8.25 -13.93
C GLY A 89 8.74 -7.79 -13.57
N PHE A 90 8.21 -8.26 -12.44
CA PHE A 90 6.88 -7.86 -11.95
C PHE A 90 6.77 -6.36 -11.66
N ALA A 91 7.84 -5.74 -11.14
CA ALA A 91 7.82 -4.33 -10.73
C ALA A 91 7.87 -3.41 -11.95
N ARG A 92 8.72 -3.75 -12.92
CA ARG A 92 8.80 -3.04 -14.20
C ARG A 92 7.49 -3.15 -14.99
N ASP A 93 6.93 -4.36 -15.08
CA ASP A 93 5.64 -4.55 -15.76
C ASP A 93 4.51 -3.83 -15.02
N GLY A 94 4.53 -3.82 -13.69
CA GLY A 94 3.62 -3.05 -12.84
C GLY A 94 3.67 -1.56 -13.10
N SER A 95 4.87 -0.98 -13.11
CA SER A 95 5.08 0.45 -13.44
C SER A 95 4.54 0.81 -14.82
N ARG A 96 4.79 -0.03 -15.84
CA ARG A 96 4.20 0.17 -17.18
C ARG A 96 2.68 0.17 -17.14
N ARG A 97 2.05 -0.80 -16.47
CA ARG A 97 0.58 -0.89 -16.36
C ARG A 97 -0.01 0.32 -15.63
N TYR A 98 0.63 0.78 -14.56
CA TYR A 98 0.22 2.02 -13.88
C TYR A 98 0.19 3.19 -14.87
N SER A 99 1.28 3.40 -15.61
CA SER A 99 1.38 4.48 -16.59
C SER A 99 0.37 4.38 -17.73
N GLU A 100 0.14 3.17 -18.27
CA GLU A 100 -0.87 2.93 -19.30
C GLU A 100 -2.29 3.24 -18.79
N GLN A 101 -2.57 2.96 -17.52
CA GLN A 101 -3.89 3.11 -16.92
C GLN A 101 -4.20 4.53 -16.45
N THR A 102 -3.19 5.28 -15.99
CA THR A 102 -3.37 6.63 -15.41
C THR A 102 -2.92 7.75 -16.34
N GLY A 103 -2.12 7.44 -17.36
CA GLY A 103 -1.40 8.42 -18.16
C GLY A 103 -0.24 9.09 -17.39
N GLY A 104 0.02 8.66 -16.16
CA GLY A 104 1.06 9.19 -15.28
C GLY A 104 2.41 8.51 -15.45
N GLY A 105 3.48 9.20 -15.04
CA GLY A 105 4.82 8.62 -14.96
C GLY A 105 5.02 7.79 -13.69
N PRO A 106 6.23 7.22 -13.50
CA PRO A 106 6.63 6.63 -12.23
C PRO A 106 6.48 7.64 -11.09
N TRP A 107 6.11 7.15 -9.91
CA TRP A 107 6.22 7.95 -8.70
C TRP A 107 7.70 8.11 -8.35
N GLU A 108 8.13 9.36 -8.19
CA GLU A 108 9.44 9.67 -7.64
C GLU A 108 9.48 9.18 -6.18
N LEU A 109 10.59 8.54 -5.80
CA LEU A 109 10.71 7.79 -4.55
C LEU A 109 10.51 8.66 -3.32
N GLN A 110 11.18 9.82 -3.24
CA GLN A 110 11.06 10.71 -2.09
C GLN A 110 9.62 11.23 -1.98
N ASN A 111 9.04 11.72 -3.07
CA ASN A 111 7.63 12.15 -3.11
C ASN A 111 6.65 11.06 -2.65
N TRP A 112 6.96 9.79 -2.94
CA TRP A 112 6.17 8.67 -2.45
C TRP A 112 6.40 8.42 -0.95
N LEU A 113 7.65 8.46 -0.46
CA LEU A 113 7.98 8.30 0.96
C LEU A 113 7.38 9.40 1.83
N TYR A 114 7.39 10.65 1.37
CA TYR A 114 6.76 11.80 2.05
C TYR A 114 5.23 11.65 2.20
N ARG A 115 4.58 10.70 1.51
CA ARG A 115 3.18 10.37 1.81
C ARG A 115 3.02 9.74 3.20
N PHE A 116 4.07 9.16 3.75
CA PHE A 116 4.06 8.53 5.07
C PHE A 116 4.53 9.48 6.17
N ASP A 117 4.83 10.74 5.85
CA ASP A 117 5.14 11.77 6.84
C ASP A 117 3.91 11.98 7.75
N PRO A 118 4.02 11.71 9.06
CA PRO A 118 2.91 11.86 10.00
C PRO A 118 2.43 13.31 10.13
N ASP A 119 3.29 14.30 9.87
CA ASP A 119 2.99 15.72 10.02
C ASP A 119 2.30 16.32 8.79
N LEU A 120 2.45 15.70 7.61
CA LEU A 120 1.83 16.19 6.37
C LEU A 120 0.39 15.73 6.17
N GLU A 121 0.01 14.59 6.75
CA GLU A 121 -1.37 14.07 6.75
C GLU A 121 -2.00 13.92 5.34
N VAL A 122 -1.18 13.72 4.29
CA VAL A 122 -1.61 13.77 2.89
C VAL A 122 -2.11 12.45 2.30
N ARG A 123 -1.82 11.31 2.95
CA ARG A 123 -2.09 9.96 2.40
C ARG A 123 -3.57 9.62 2.37
N GLY A 124 -4.33 10.01 3.40
CA GLY A 124 -5.79 9.79 3.41
C GLY A 124 -6.23 8.31 3.44
N TRP A 125 -5.30 7.38 3.63
CA TRP A 125 -5.58 5.96 3.86
C TRP A 125 -4.55 5.34 4.82
N SER A 126 -4.97 4.27 5.50
CA SER A 126 -4.10 3.37 6.27
C SER A 126 -4.33 1.93 5.87
N TRP A 127 -3.26 1.13 5.77
CA TRP A 127 -3.35 -0.29 5.51
C TRP A 127 -4.25 -1.02 6.53
N TRP A 128 -5.21 -1.80 6.05
CA TRP A 128 -6.06 -2.65 6.91
C TRP A 128 -5.70 -4.12 6.80
N ASP A 129 -5.81 -4.70 5.60
CA ASP A 129 -5.55 -6.12 5.35
C ASP A 129 -5.47 -6.43 3.84
N LEU A 130 -5.07 -7.66 3.51
CA LEU A 130 -5.20 -8.24 2.18
C LEU A 130 -5.86 -9.60 2.29
N THR A 131 -7.01 -9.76 1.66
CA THR A 131 -7.83 -10.96 1.71
C THR A 131 -7.95 -11.62 0.35
N ALA A 132 -8.29 -12.92 0.35
CA ALA A 132 -8.57 -13.66 -0.87
C ALA A 132 -10.08 -13.74 -1.12
N MET A 133 -10.48 -13.51 -2.37
CA MET A 133 -11.85 -13.72 -2.83
C MET A 133 -12.04 -15.17 -3.32
N PRO A 134 -13.28 -15.70 -3.31
CA PRO A 134 -13.56 -17.06 -3.78
C PRO A 134 -13.18 -17.34 -5.25
N ASP A 135 -13.12 -16.30 -6.08
CA ASP A 135 -12.75 -16.39 -7.50
C ASP A 135 -11.23 -16.31 -7.75
N GLY A 136 -10.43 -16.27 -6.69
CA GLY A 136 -8.96 -16.21 -6.75
C GLY A 136 -8.39 -14.79 -6.87
N ARG A 137 -9.24 -13.76 -7.00
CA ARG A 137 -8.79 -12.37 -6.88
C ARG A 137 -8.42 -12.04 -5.44
N LEU A 138 -7.64 -10.99 -5.26
CA LEU A 138 -7.34 -10.46 -3.94
C LEU A 138 -8.11 -9.17 -3.69
N ARG A 139 -8.29 -8.83 -2.43
CA ARG A 139 -8.86 -7.55 -2.03
C ARG A 139 -7.95 -6.90 -1.00
N MET A 140 -7.41 -5.74 -1.36
CA MET A 140 -6.67 -4.91 -0.39
C MET A 140 -7.65 -3.98 0.28
N TRP A 141 -7.65 -4.02 1.61
CA TRP A 141 -8.49 -3.21 2.48
C TRP A 141 -7.67 -2.07 3.07
N ALA A 142 -8.28 -0.89 3.10
CA ALA A 142 -7.73 0.31 3.70
C ALA A 142 -8.78 0.99 4.59
N ASP A 143 -8.33 1.54 5.71
CA ASP A 143 -9.10 2.52 6.46
C ASP A 143 -8.92 3.89 5.80
N THR A 144 -10.01 4.55 5.46
CA THR A 144 -10.03 5.91 4.89
C THR A 144 -10.64 6.92 5.87
N TRP A 145 -10.86 6.49 7.12
CA TRP A 145 -11.55 7.24 8.16
C TRP A 145 -12.94 7.73 7.74
N GLY A 146 -13.60 6.96 6.86
CA GLY A 146 -14.92 7.27 6.34
C GLY A 146 -14.94 8.31 5.21
N GLU A 147 -13.76 8.79 4.75
CA GLU A 147 -13.69 9.71 3.63
C GLU A 147 -14.00 8.98 2.30
N PRO A 148 -14.97 9.46 1.51
CA PRO A 148 -15.31 8.86 0.22
C PRO A 148 -14.32 9.24 -0.89
N PHE A 149 -13.48 10.26 -0.66
CA PHE A 149 -12.44 10.72 -1.57
C PHE A 149 -11.14 10.91 -0.79
N PHE A 150 -10.08 10.23 -1.22
CA PHE A 150 -8.76 10.28 -0.59
C PHE A 150 -7.66 10.21 -1.67
N SER A 151 -6.43 10.54 -1.32
CA SER A 151 -5.29 10.31 -2.22
C SER A 151 -5.04 8.81 -2.31
N TRP A 152 -5.23 8.20 -3.49
CA TRP A 152 -4.99 6.75 -3.63
C TRP A 152 -4.11 6.39 -4.83
N GLU A 153 -3.61 7.39 -5.55
CA GLU A 153 -2.72 7.15 -6.69
C GLU A 153 -1.34 6.62 -6.24
N ASP A 154 -0.87 7.06 -5.08
CA ASP A 154 0.32 6.54 -4.40
C ASP A 154 0.15 5.07 -3.96
N LEU A 155 -1.05 4.73 -3.47
CA LEU A 155 -1.42 3.35 -3.15
C LEU A 155 -1.53 2.49 -4.41
N ARG A 156 -2.18 3.01 -5.45
CA ARG A 156 -2.33 2.34 -6.73
C ARG A 156 -0.97 2.02 -7.36
N TRP A 157 -0.03 2.96 -7.30
CA TRP A 157 1.35 2.75 -7.72
C TRP A 157 1.99 1.57 -7.00
N LEU A 158 1.89 1.52 -5.67
CA LEU A 158 2.41 0.40 -4.87
C LEU A 158 1.75 -0.94 -5.27
N LEU A 159 0.43 -0.97 -5.44
CA LEU A 159 -0.29 -2.18 -5.80
C LEU A 159 0.16 -2.75 -7.15
N TYR A 160 0.31 -1.90 -8.16
CA TYR A 160 0.81 -2.30 -9.48
C TYR A 160 2.26 -2.75 -9.43
N THR A 161 3.15 -1.98 -8.81
CA THR A 161 4.59 -2.31 -8.72
C THR A 161 4.86 -3.55 -7.87
N CYS A 162 3.95 -3.94 -6.97
CA CYS A 162 4.00 -5.26 -6.32
C CYS A 162 3.62 -6.44 -7.25
N GLY A 163 3.10 -6.15 -8.44
CA GLY A 163 2.76 -7.13 -9.48
C GLY A 163 1.26 -7.31 -9.74
N ALA A 164 0.41 -6.36 -9.35
CA ALA A 164 -1.00 -6.40 -9.75
C ALA A 164 -1.11 -6.19 -11.27
N GLN A 165 -2.02 -6.93 -11.89
CA GLN A 165 -2.37 -6.81 -13.31
C GLN A 165 -3.52 -5.81 -13.49
N VAL A 166 -4.48 -5.85 -12.56
CA VAL A 166 -5.66 -4.98 -12.51
C VAL A 166 -5.84 -4.51 -11.08
N VAL A 167 -6.17 -3.23 -10.93
CA VAL A 167 -6.54 -2.59 -9.65
C VAL A 167 -7.84 -1.82 -9.89
N ASP A 168 -8.94 -2.36 -9.36
CA ASP A 168 -10.29 -1.79 -9.46
C ASP A 168 -10.75 -1.25 -8.09
N GLY A 169 -11.42 -0.10 -8.09
CA GLY A 169 -11.87 0.60 -6.87
C GLY A 169 -11.37 2.05 -6.82
N PRO A 170 -11.41 2.69 -5.62
CA PRO A 170 -11.86 2.12 -4.35
C PRO A 170 -13.38 1.91 -4.29
N VAL A 171 -13.82 0.95 -3.48
CA VAL A 171 -15.22 0.75 -3.10
C VAL A 171 -15.35 0.77 -1.58
N LEU A 172 -16.30 1.54 -1.04
CA LEU A 172 -16.60 1.56 0.39
C LEU A 172 -17.47 0.35 0.77
N ALA A 173 -17.11 -0.32 1.86
CA ALA A 173 -17.88 -1.42 2.42
C ALA A 173 -17.83 -1.42 3.94
N LYS A 174 -18.82 -2.09 4.54
CA LYS A 174 -18.82 -2.34 5.98
C LYS A 174 -17.80 -3.44 6.34
N PRO A 175 -17.20 -3.39 7.54
CA PRO A 175 -16.17 -4.34 7.95
C PRO A 175 -16.64 -5.79 8.02
N GLU A 176 -17.95 -6.06 8.11
CA GLU A 176 -18.48 -7.44 8.07
C GLU A 176 -18.17 -8.15 6.76
N VAL A 177 -17.99 -7.41 5.66
CA VAL A 177 -17.57 -7.98 4.37
C VAL A 177 -16.14 -8.48 4.47
N TRP A 178 -15.22 -7.63 4.94
CA TRP A 178 -13.83 -8.01 5.21
C TRP A 178 -13.72 -9.19 6.19
N ALA A 179 -14.53 -9.21 7.25
CA ALA A 179 -14.52 -10.25 8.28
C ALA A 179 -14.86 -11.65 7.76
N GLN A 180 -15.58 -11.74 6.63
CA GLN A 180 -15.94 -13.01 5.99
C GLN A 180 -14.85 -13.53 5.04
N GLU A 181 -13.85 -12.72 4.73
CA GLU A 181 -12.80 -13.05 3.78
C GLU A 181 -11.50 -13.47 4.49
N PRO A 182 -10.87 -14.59 4.10
CA PRO A 182 -9.62 -15.02 4.71
C PRO A 182 -8.47 -14.08 4.32
N SER A 183 -7.63 -13.69 5.28
CA SER A 183 -6.38 -12.99 4.99
C SER A 183 -5.46 -13.91 4.17
N VAL A 184 -4.77 -13.32 3.21
CA VAL A 184 -3.66 -13.95 2.46
C VAL A 184 -2.42 -14.01 3.31
#